data_AF-Q49017-F1
#
_entry.id   AF-Q49017-F1
#
_cell.length_a   1.000
_cell.length_b   1.000
_cell.length_c   1.000
_cell.angle_alpha   90.00
_cell.angle_beta   90.00
_cell.angle_gamma   90.00
#
_symmetry.space_group_name_H-M   'P 1'
#
loop_
_entity.id
_entity.type
_entity.pdbx_description
1 polymer ?
#
loop_
_entity_poly.entity_id
_entity_poly.type
_entity_poly.pdbx_seq_one_letter_code
_entity_poly.pdbx_strand_id
1 'polypeptide(L)'
;KTPSKFSWDDIKEGMMCILSVRHTDPQYEGQTKTKLSNPDAKEAVNIIIGNAFEEFLLKSPEDAKAILDKNVNAQKARIALKEQEKKLEENLH
;
A
#
# COMPACT_ATOMS: atom_id res chain seq x y z
N LYS A 1 -18.39 -6.91 13.88
CA LYS A 1 -17.03 -6.53 14.32
C LYS A 1 -16.34 -5.90 13.13
N THR A 2 -16.13 -4.58 13.14
CA THR A 2 -15.37 -3.91 12.07
C THR A 2 -13.98 -4.55 12.03
N PRO A 3 -13.51 -5.09 10.89
CA PRO A 3 -12.15 -5.59 10.80
C PRO A 3 -11.20 -4.43 11.18
N SER A 4 -10.17 -4.74 11.96
CA SER A 4 -9.10 -3.79 12.27
C SER A 4 -8.65 -3.14 10.96
N LYS A 5 -8.45 -1.81 10.93
CA LYS A 5 -7.97 -1.14 9.72
C LYS A 5 -6.65 -1.78 9.26
N PHE A 6 -6.51 -2.02 7.96
CA PHE A 6 -5.24 -2.46 7.39
C PHE A 6 -4.16 -1.39 7.65
N SER A 7 -2.94 -1.83 7.95
CA SER A 7 -1.78 -0.94 7.94
C SER A 7 -1.24 -0.78 6.52
N TRP A 8 -0.38 0.21 6.30
CA TRP A 8 0.32 0.36 5.03
C TRP A 8 1.22 -0.84 4.71
N ASP A 9 1.76 -1.50 5.73
CA ASP A 9 2.63 -2.66 5.54
C ASP A 9 1.82 -3.89 5.12
N ASP A 10 0.60 -4.04 5.65
CA ASP A 10 -0.33 -5.10 5.21
C ASP A 10 -0.68 -4.96 3.71
N ILE A 11 -0.84 -3.72 3.22
CA ILE A 11 -1.23 -3.41 1.84
C ILE A 11 -0.05 -3.56 0.87
N LYS A 12 1.17 -3.17 1.28
CA LYS A 12 2.37 -3.25 0.41
C LYS A 12 2.93 -4.67 0.31
N GLU A 13 2.49 -5.61 1.15
CA GLU A 13 3.06 -6.95 1.21
C GLU A 13 2.94 -7.68 -0.15
N GLY A 14 4.11 -7.96 -0.75
CA GLY A 14 4.20 -8.57 -2.08
C GLY A 14 3.58 -7.75 -3.20
N MET A 15 3.47 -6.43 -3.04
CA MET A 15 3.06 -5.51 -4.12
C MET A 15 4.27 -5.12 -4.96
N MET A 16 4.14 -5.21 -6.28
CA MET A 16 5.13 -4.71 -7.23
C MET A 16 4.42 -3.77 -8.19
N CYS A 17 4.99 -2.58 -8.39
CA CYS A 17 4.43 -1.57 -9.27
C CYS A 17 5.56 -0.83 -9.98
N ILE A 18 5.34 -0.51 -11.25
CA ILE A 18 6.20 0.38 -12.04
C ILE A 18 5.38 1.61 -12.38
N LEU A 19 5.88 2.78 -11.99
CA LEU A 19 5.25 4.06 -12.27
C LEU A 19 6.16 4.88 -13.18
N SER A 20 5.61 5.35 -14.30
CA SER A 20 6.31 6.25 -15.22
C SER A 20 5.48 7.52 -15.38
N VAL A 21 6.05 8.66 -15.01
CA VAL A 21 5.42 9.98 -15.11
C VAL A 21 6.25 10.84 -16.04
N ARG A 22 5.59 11.46 -17.02
CA ARG A 22 6.20 12.49 -17.88
C ARG A 22 5.70 13.85 -17.42
N HIS A 23 6.63 14.71 -17.02
CA HIS A 23 6.35 16.05 -16.54
C HIS A 23 7.10 17.08 -17.40
N THR A 24 6.45 18.20 -17.74
CA THR A 24 7.05 19.24 -18.59
C THR A 24 8.13 20.04 -17.88
N ASP A 25 7.96 20.30 -16.58
CA ASP A 25 8.94 20.97 -15.72
C ASP A 25 9.22 20.14 -14.44
N PRO A 26 10.08 19.11 -14.52
CA PRO A 26 10.30 18.20 -13.41
C PRO A 26 11.25 18.81 -12.36
N GLN A 27 10.79 18.86 -11.12
CA GLN A 27 11.53 19.32 -9.95
C GLN A 27 11.99 18.11 -9.13
N TYR A 28 13.29 18.01 -8.89
CA TYR A 28 13.86 16.91 -8.11
C TYR A 28 14.58 17.40 -6.84
N GLU A 29 14.49 16.60 -5.79
CA GLU A 29 15.31 16.74 -4.60
C GLU A 29 16.74 16.25 -4.87
N GLY A 30 17.70 17.18 -4.80
CA GLY A 30 19.13 16.89 -4.92
C GLY A 30 19.62 16.63 -6.34
N GLN A 31 20.95 16.59 -6.50
CA GLN A 31 21.60 16.45 -7.80
C GLN A 31 21.36 15.07 -8.45
N THR A 32 21.20 14.02 -7.65
CA THR A 32 21.01 12.64 -8.13
C THR A 32 19.60 12.34 -8.64
N LYS A 33 18.69 13.33 -8.61
CA LYS A 33 17.30 13.21 -9.07
C LYS A 33 16.55 12.03 -8.46
N THR A 34 16.84 11.71 -7.20
CA THR A 34 16.31 10.50 -6.53
C THR A 34 14.82 10.60 -6.22
N LYS A 35 14.30 11.82 -6.05
CA LYS A 35 12.90 12.06 -5.68
C LYS A 35 12.33 13.21 -6.48
N LEU A 36 11.19 12.97 -7.11
CA LEU A 36 10.40 13.98 -7.80
C LEU A 36 9.53 14.72 -6.77
N SER A 37 9.54 16.06 -6.79
CA SER A 37 8.91 16.92 -5.78
C SER A 37 7.75 17.74 -6.33
N ASN A 38 7.35 17.52 -7.59
CA ASN A 38 6.16 18.11 -8.22
C ASN A 38 4.86 17.71 -7.51
N PRO A 39 4.15 18.64 -6.81
CA PRO A 39 2.90 18.31 -6.14
C PRO A 39 1.77 17.96 -7.12
N ASP A 40 1.75 18.62 -8.28
CA ASP A 40 0.82 18.39 -9.38
C ASP A 40 0.99 17.01 -10.03
N ALA A 41 2.23 16.52 -10.14
CA ALA A 41 2.49 15.15 -10.57
C ALA A 41 1.85 14.12 -9.62
N LYS A 42 1.93 14.35 -8.30
CA LYS A 42 1.30 13.49 -7.29
C LYS A 42 -0.23 13.54 -7.36
N GLU A 43 -0.80 14.74 -7.46
CA GLU A 43 -2.23 14.96 -7.59
C GLU A 43 -2.80 14.20 -8.81
N ALA A 44 -2.14 14.37 -9.97
CA ALA A 44 -2.54 13.71 -11.22
C ALA A 44 -2.51 12.18 -11.11
N VAL A 45 -1.43 11.61 -10.56
CA VAL A 45 -1.32 10.16 -10.36
C VAL A 45 -2.42 9.64 -9.42
N ASN A 46 -2.69 10.34 -8.31
CA ASN A 46 -3.72 9.92 -7.36
C ASN A 46 -5.12 9.87 -8.00
N ILE A 47 -5.49 10.89 -8.78
CA ILE A 47 -6.80 10.94 -9.45
C ILE A 47 -6.92 9.81 -10.47
N ILE A 48 -5.92 9.65 -11.34
CA ILE A 48 -5.95 8.66 -12.42
C ILE A 48 -6.00 7.24 -11.86
N ILE A 49 -5.10 6.92 -10.93
CA ILE A 49 -5.03 5.59 -10.32
C ILE A 49 -6.26 5.33 -9.44
N GLY A 50 -6.73 6.32 -8.68
CA GLY A 50 -7.93 6.18 -7.85
C GLY A 50 -9.15 5.76 -8.66
N ASN A 51 -9.44 6.50 -9.73
CA ASN A 51 -10.58 6.22 -10.60
C ASN A 51 -10.42 4.88 -11.32
N ALA A 52 -9.25 4.61 -11.89
CA ALA A 52 -9.00 3.36 -12.62
C ALA A 52 -9.04 2.14 -11.70
N PHE A 53 -8.55 2.27 -10.46
CA PHE A 53 -8.56 1.20 -9.48
C PHE A 53 -9.98 0.91 -8.96
N GLU A 54 -10.78 1.94 -8.70
CA GLU A 54 -12.19 1.76 -8.34
C GLU A 54 -12.95 1.03 -9.45
N GLU A 55 -12.78 1.47 -10.71
CA GLU A 55 -13.39 0.83 -11.87
C GLU A 55 -12.93 -0.63 -12.03
N PHE A 56 -11.63 -0.90 -11.86
CA PHE A 56 -11.07 -2.25 -11.91
C PHE A 56 -11.72 -3.17 -10.86
N LEU A 57 -11.83 -2.71 -9.61
CA LEU A 57 -12.42 -3.52 -8.54
C LEU A 57 -13.90 -3.85 -8.80
N LEU A 58 -14.65 -2.92 -9.40
CA LEU A 58 -16.06 -3.13 -9.74
C LEU A 58 -16.24 -4.10 -10.92
N LYS A 59 -15.34 -4.05 -11.90
CA LYS A 59 -15.40 -4.91 -13.09
C LYS A 59 -14.87 -6.33 -12.84
N SER A 60 -13.92 -6.48 -11.91
CA SER A 60 -13.26 -7.73 -11.59
C SER A 60 -13.46 -8.11 -10.11
N PRO A 61 -14.65 -8.59 -9.72
CA PRO A 61 -14.95 -8.90 -8.32
C PRO A 61 -14.11 -10.06 -7.75
N GLU A 62 -13.68 -11.01 -8.60
CA GLU A 62 -12.82 -12.11 -8.17
C GLU A 62 -11.40 -11.63 -7.82
N ASP A 63 -10.80 -10.78 -8.67
CA ASP A 63 -9.51 -10.14 -8.39
C ASP A 63 -9.58 -9.21 -7.17
N ALA A 64 -10.66 -8.43 -7.04
CA ALA A 64 -10.89 -7.56 -5.89
C ALA A 64 -10.92 -8.37 -4.59
N LYS A 65 -11.60 -9.51 -4.58
CA LYS A 65 -11.64 -10.43 -3.44
C LYS A 65 -10.26 -11.00 -3.15
N ALA A 66 -9.53 -11.45 -4.17
CA ALA A 66 -8.19 -12.00 -4.01
C ALA A 66 -7.21 -10.97 -3.39
N ILE A 67 -7.29 -9.70 -3.81
CA ILE A 67 -6.51 -8.60 -3.23
C ILE A 67 -6.86 -8.41 -1.75
N LEU A 68 -8.15 -8.39 -1.41
CA LEU A 68 -8.62 -8.23 -0.02
C LEU A 68 -8.18 -9.42 0.85
N ASP A 69 -8.32 -10.65 0.36
CA ASP A 69 -7.93 -11.86 1.10
C ASP A 69 -6.41 -11.86 1.39
N LYS A 70 -5.59 -11.40 0.43
CA LYS A 70 -4.15 -11.21 0.65
C LYS A 70 -3.87 -10.21 1.77
N ASN A 71 -4.52 -9.05 1.75
CA ASN A 71 -4.36 -8.03 2.79
C ASN A 71 -4.83 -8.51 4.18
N VAL A 72 -5.90 -9.31 4.23
CA VAL A 72 -6.39 -9.95 5.47
C VAL A 72 -5.38 -10.95 6.00
N ASN A 73 -4.74 -11.73 5.14
CA ASN A 73 -3.72 -12.71 5.55
C ASN A 73 -2.47 -12.01 6.09
N ALA A 74 -1.98 -10.96 5.40
CA ALA A 74 -0.89 -10.10 5.87
C ALA A 74 -1.18 -9.51 7.26
N GLN A 75 -2.37 -8.94 7.42
CA GLN A 75 -2.82 -8.40 8.71
C GLN A 75 -2.83 -9.46 9.82
N LYS A 76 -3.38 -10.66 9.54
CA LYS A 76 -3.42 -11.75 10.52
C LYS A 76 -2.01 -12.19 10.93
N ALA A 77 -1.10 -12.33 9.97
CA ALA A 77 0.29 -12.67 10.24
C ALA A 77 0.94 -11.63 11.16
N ARG A 78 0.77 -10.33 10.85
CA ARG A 78 1.29 -9.24 11.70
C ARG A 78 0.72 -9.26 13.11
N ILE A 79 -0.58 -9.48 13.29
CA ILE A 79 -1.21 -9.54 14.63
C ILE A 79 -0.70 -10.75 15.40
N ALA A 80 -0.61 -11.91 14.76
CA ALA A 80 -0.10 -13.13 15.38
C ALA A 80 1.35 -12.97 15.87
N LEU A 81 2.22 -12.34 15.05
CA LEU A 81 3.60 -12.04 15.44
C LEU A 81 3.65 -11.10 16.65
N LYS A 82 2.88 -10.02 16.65
CA LYS A 82 2.82 -9.09 17.79
C LYS A 82 2.34 -9.77 19.08
N GLU A 83 1.38 -10.68 18.97
CA GLU A 83 0.90 -11.44 20.13
C GLU A 83 1.98 -12.42 20.64
N GLN A 84 2.74 -13.04 19.73
CA GLN A 84 3.87 -13.91 20.08
C GLN A 84 5.00 -13.14 20.77
N GLU A 85 5.38 -11.97 20.25
CA GLU A 85 6.39 -11.09 20.84
C GLU A 85 6.00 -10.70 22.27
N LYS A 86 4.74 -10.28 22.47
CA LYS A 86 4.23 -9.91 23.80
C LYS A 86 4.26 -11.10 24.78
N LYS A 87 3.83 -12.28 24.35
CA LYS A 87 3.87 -13.49 25.19
C LYS A 87 5.31 -13.87 25.57
N LEU A 88 6.26 -13.64 24.67
CA LEU A 88 7.68 -13.89 24.95
C LEU A 88 8.20 -12.90 26.02
N GLU A 89 7.87 -11.61 25.89
CA GLU A 89 8.24 -10.59 26.87
C GLU A 89 7.64 -10.87 28.26
N GLU A 90 6.38 -11.32 28.32
CA GLU A 90 5.69 -11.69 29.57
C GLU A 90 6.35 -12.91 30.24
N ASN A 91 6.87 -13.88 29.49
CA ASN A 91 7.58 -15.03 30.05
C ASN A 91 8.99 -14.71 30.57
N LEU A 92 9.55 -13.56 30.17
CA LEU A 92 10.86 -13.07 30.61
C LEU A 92 10.77 -12.22 31.89
N HIS A 93 9.57 -11.81 32.31
CA HIS A 93 9.29 -11.12 33.57
C HIS A 93 8.71 -12.08 34.62
#